data_AF-A0A9X1KSY8-F1
#
_entry.id   AF-A0A9X1KSY8-F1
#
_cell.length_a   1.000
_cell.length_b   1.000
_cell.length_c   1.000
_cell.angle_alpha   90.00
_cell.angle_beta   90.00
_cell.angle_gamma   90.00
#
_symmetry.space_group_name_H-M   'P 1'
#
loop_
_entity.id
_entity.type
_entity.pdbx_description
1 polymer ?
#
loop_
_entity_poly.entity_id
_entity_poly.type
_entity_poly.pdbx_seq_one_letter_code
_entity_poly.pdbx_strand_id
1 'polypeptide(L)' 'MRAMFIDTNPIPVKKAVGLLGMAAGSVRLPLDELDEAKTEQLRKVLVNYD' A
#
# COMPACT_ATOMS: atom_id res chain seq x y z
N MET A 1 8.24 2.99 9.82
CA MET A 1 8.75 1.74 9.19
C MET A 1 7.75 0.56 9.16
N ARG A 2 6.73 0.48 10.04
CA ARG A 2 5.76 -0.66 10.04
C ARG A 2 4.70 -0.64 8.93
N ALA A 3 4.39 0.52 8.35
CA ALA A 3 3.29 0.65 7.38
C ALA A 3 3.49 -0.17 6.10
N MET A 4 4.74 -0.33 5.62
CA MET A 4 5.05 -1.12 4.42
C MET A 4 4.98 -2.64 4.65
N PHE A 5 4.77 -3.07 5.91
CA PHE A 5 4.66 -4.46 6.32
C PHE A 5 3.34 -4.72 7.07
N ILE A 6 2.33 -3.85 6.87
CA ILE A 6 0.98 -4.04 7.43
C ILE A 6 0.25 -5.25 6.84
N ASP A 7 0.72 -5.70 5.67
CA ASP A 7 0.24 -6.88 4.97
C ASP A 7 1.39 -7.55 4.20
N THR A 8 1.09 -8.63 3.49
CA THR A 8 2.03 -9.42 2.71
C THR A 8 2.66 -8.59 1.60
N ASN A 9 3.99 -8.49 1.62
CA ASN A 9 4.74 -7.88 0.53
C ASN A 9 4.51 -8.66 -0.78
N PRO A 10 4.27 -8.01 -1.94
CA PRO A 10 4.35 -6.57 -2.25
C PRO A 10 3.05 -5.75 -2.18
N ILE A 11 2.00 -6.22 -1.52
CA ILE A 11 0.69 -5.53 -1.52
C ILE A 11 0.79 -4.08 -0.99
N PRO A 12 1.37 -3.81 0.20
CA PRO A 12 1.37 -2.45 0.75
C PRO A 12 2.21 -1.47 -0.08
N VAL A 13 3.36 -1.92 -0.59
CA VAL A 13 4.27 -1.09 -1.39
C VAL A 13 3.61 -0.73 -2.72
N LYS A 14 2.97 -1.69 -3.40
CA LYS A 14 2.22 -1.39 -4.62
C LYS A 14 1.09 -0.41 -4.36
N LYS A 15 0.33 -0.58 -3.27
CA LYS A 15 -0.73 0.37 -2.92
C LYS A 15 -0.18 1.77 -2.67
N ALA A 16 0.93 1.89 -1.93
CA ALA A 16 1.58 3.17 -1.67
C ALA A 16 2.01 3.88 -2.96
N VAL A 17 2.70 3.17 -3.86
CA VAL A 17 3.13 3.69 -5.16
C VAL A 17 1.93 4.16 -5.99
N GLY A 18 0.82 3.41 -5.98
CA GLY A 18 -0.41 3.80 -6.67
C GLY A 18 -1.08 5.05 -6.06
N LEU A 19 -1.08 5.17 -4.73
CA LEU A 19 -1.58 6.35 -4.01
C LEU A 19 -0.74 7.61 -4.30
N LEU A 20 0.56 7.44 -4.57
CA LEU A 20 1.48 8.51 -4.96
C LEU A 20 1.39 8.87 -6.45
N GLY A 21 0.44 8.30 -7.20
CA GLY A 21 0.24 8.58 -8.62
C GLY A 21 1.31 7.95 -9.53
N MET A 22 2.11 7.01 -9.01
CA MET A 22 3.11 6.28 -9.77
C MET A 22 2.53 4.97 -10.34
N ALA A 23 3.21 4.38 -11.31
CA ALA A 23 2.78 3.13 -11.94
C ALA A 23 2.97 1.93 -10.99
N ALA A 24 1.91 1.51 -10.29
CA ALA A 24 1.93 0.36 -9.40
C ALA A 24 1.42 -0.95 -10.03
N GLY A 25 0.52 -0.84 -11.02
CA GLY A 25 -0.23 -1.98 -11.55
C GLY A 25 -1.06 -2.71 -10.49
N SER A 26 -1.82 -3.72 -10.88
CA SER A 26 -2.52 -4.58 -9.92
C SER A 26 -1.56 -5.63 -9.31
N VAL A 27 -1.96 -6.19 -8.17
CA VAL A 27 -1.40 -7.44 -7.68
C VAL A 27 -1.97 -8.63 -8.48
N ARG A 28 -1.26 -9.75 -8.47
CA ARG A 28 -1.71 -10.99 -9.11
C ARG A 28 -1.96 -12.03 -8.04
N LEU A 29 -2.93 -12.91 -8.30
CA LEU A 29 -3.19 -14.07 -7.45
C LEU A 29 -1.89 -14.85 -7.20
N PRO A 30 -1.70 -15.40 -5.98
CA PRO A 30 -2.68 -15.55 -4.90
C PRO A 30 -2.87 -14.30 -4.03
N LEU A 31 -2.20 -13.18 -4.34
CA LEU A 31 -2.32 -11.94 -3.59
C LEU A 31 -3.60 -11.20 -3.99
N ASP A 32 -4.16 -10.47 -3.04
CA ASP A 32 -5.34 -9.63 -3.23
C ASP A 32 -5.05 -8.17 -2.85
N GLU A 33 -5.97 -7.28 -3.16
CA GLU A 33 -5.89 -5.86 -2.86
C GLU A 33 -5.82 -5.59 -1.35
N LEU A 34 -5.23 -4.45 -0.99
CA LEU A 34 -5.14 -4.04 0.40
C LEU A 34 -6.51 -3.57 0.90
N ASP A 35 -6.94 -4.09 2.06
CA ASP A 35 -8.18 -3.68 2.74
C ASP A 35 -8.29 -2.16 2.88
N GLU A 36 -9.51 -1.62 2.87
CA GLU A 36 -9.77 -0.18 2.99
C GLU A 36 -9.20 0.40 4.29
N ALA A 37 -9.37 -0.30 5.42
CA ALA A 37 -8.86 0.14 6.72
C ALA A 37 -7.33 0.23 6.74
N LYS A 38 -6.64 -0.74 6.13
CA LYS A 38 -5.17 -0.75 6.02
C LYS A 38 -4.69 0.30 5.01
N THR A 39 -5.44 0.52 3.94
CA THR A 39 -5.19 1.57 2.95
C THR A 39 -5.25 2.96 3.58
N GLU A 40 -6.24 3.22 4.45
CA GLU A 40 -6.35 4.47 5.19
C GLU A 40 -5.16 4.69 6.14
N GLN A 41 -4.75 3.64 6.85
CA GLN A 41 -3.55 3.69 7.71
C GLN A 41 -2.29 3.99 6.89
N LEU A 42 -2.13 3.32 5.74
CA LEU A 42 -1.02 3.56 4.82
C LEU A 42 -1.02 5.00 4.32
N ARG A 43 -2.18 5.56 3.91
CA ARG A 43 -2.30 6.95 3.46
C ARG A 43 -1.88 7.95 4.54
N LYS A 44 -2.37 7.79 5.78
CA LYS A 44 -1.98 8.66 6.91
C LYS A 44 -0.48 8.66 7.15
N VAL A 45 0.15 7.50 7.01
CA VAL A 45 1.61 7.42 7.15
C VAL A 45 2.29 8.12 5.99
N LEU A 46 1.88 7.89 4.74
CA LEU A 46 2.48 8.55 3.57
C LEU A 46 2.40 10.08 3.63
N VAL A 47 1.30 10.65 4.12
CA VAL A 47 1.15 12.12 4.28
C VAL A 47 2.08 12.70 5.35
N ASN A 48 2.46 11.91 6.35
CA ASN A 48 3.35 12.36 7.43
C ASN A 48 4.84 12.15 7.12
N TYR A 49 5.17 11.64 5.93
CA TYR A 49 6.53 11.44 5.45
C TYR A 49 6.77 12.40 4.26
N ASP A 50 7.09 13.66 4.58
CA ASP A 50 7.74 14.61 3.65
C ASP A 50 9.27 14.51 3.81
#